data_AF-A0A965PUC6-F1
#
_entry.id   AF-A0A965PUC6-F1
#
_cell.length_a   1.000
_cell.length_b   1.000
_cell.length_c   1.000
_cell.angle_alpha   90.00
_cell.angle_beta   90.00
_cell.angle_gamma   90.00
#
_symmetry.space_group_name_H-M   'P 1'
#
loop_
_entity.id
_entity.type
_entity.pdbx_description
1 polymer ?
#
loop_
_entity_poly.entity_id
_entity_poly.type
_entity_poly.pdbx_seq_one_letter_code
_entity_poly.pdbx_strand_id
1 'polypeptide(L)'
;MPNPKKLLDLIYGGAKAVKPAATKPALSAAERELNLQKMLEPSAIKPLRLYHGTNKEFDTFDIDKAARDVNGVWLTDNQGYAGWISRKGDNKNKTGKVMSLDVEVKNPMVFDIVEEGRRLADQIGVPEPANAYEAQELLSGGMGWDAVVSDLAHEAKLKGHDALKLQRFDDNYGYETTAYVVFDPTQIKKAAPDVEKAAGGAVSMQDGGDPAEQMFNFNPMAAQAMRQERIRREAEEAKRYKSVMGTTPQDLLRRVEPPPAEMSALPLSQTPTTLDRLA
;
A
#
# COMPACT_ATOMS: atom_id res chain seq x y z
N MET A 1 -0.47 -9.81 -49.31
CA MET A 1 -0.94 -10.15 -47.94
C MET A 1 0.00 -11.21 -47.37
N PRO A 2 0.61 -11.01 -46.20
CA PRO A 2 1.54 -11.99 -45.63
C PRO A 2 0.81 -13.28 -45.24
N ASN A 3 1.46 -14.42 -45.47
CA ASN A 3 0.93 -15.76 -45.24
C ASN A 3 0.68 -16.00 -43.73
N PRO A 4 -0.57 -16.29 -43.30
CA PRO A 4 -0.90 -16.46 -41.88
C PRO A 4 -0.18 -17.63 -41.20
N LYS A 5 0.38 -18.60 -41.95
CA LYS A 5 1.21 -19.66 -41.37
C LYS A 5 2.58 -19.17 -40.87
N LYS A 6 3.14 -18.10 -41.45
CA LYS A 6 4.44 -17.54 -41.01
C LYS A 6 4.35 -16.77 -39.69
N LEU A 7 3.16 -16.33 -39.28
CA LEU A 7 2.97 -15.61 -38.01
C LEU A 7 2.91 -16.58 -36.82
N LEU A 8 2.39 -17.79 -37.02
CA LEU A 8 2.31 -18.82 -35.98
C LEU A 8 3.68 -19.43 -35.66
N ASP A 9 4.55 -19.63 -36.64
CA ASP A 9 5.92 -20.12 -36.39
C ASP A 9 6.83 -19.10 -35.69
N LEU A 10 6.48 -17.80 -35.74
CA LEU A 10 7.21 -16.74 -35.04
C LEU A 10 6.78 -16.61 -33.57
N ILE A 11 5.53 -16.97 -33.26
CA ILE A 11 4.96 -16.94 -31.89
C ILE A 11 5.20 -18.28 -31.17
N TYR A 12 5.15 -19.40 -31.89
CA TYR A 12 5.41 -20.75 -31.40
C TYR A 12 6.77 -21.29 -31.84
N GLY A 13 7.76 -20.39 -31.96
CA GLY A 13 9.15 -20.74 -32.29
C GLY A 13 9.55 -22.00 -31.54
N GLY A 14 9.80 -23.07 -32.32
CA GLY A 14 9.89 -24.44 -31.83
C GLY A 14 10.70 -24.52 -30.56
N ALA A 15 10.13 -25.15 -29.53
CA ALA A 15 10.77 -25.40 -28.25
C ALA A 15 12.16 -25.99 -28.48
N LYS A 16 13.20 -25.13 -28.47
CA LYS A 16 14.59 -25.59 -28.44
C LYS A 16 14.68 -26.40 -27.17
N ALA A 17 15.06 -27.68 -27.30
CA ALA A 17 15.32 -28.54 -26.17
C ALA A 17 16.23 -27.78 -25.20
N VAL A 18 15.67 -27.33 -24.08
CA VAL A 18 16.43 -26.70 -23.01
C VAL A 18 17.31 -27.80 -22.48
N LYS A 19 18.61 -27.74 -22.79
CA LYS A 19 19.58 -28.69 -22.23
C LYS A 19 19.39 -28.66 -20.71
N PRO A 20 19.23 -29.82 -20.05
CA PRO A 20 19.07 -29.86 -18.60
C PRO A 20 20.23 -29.09 -17.98
N ALA A 21 19.91 -28.08 -17.17
CA ALA A 21 20.91 -27.31 -16.46
C ALA A 21 21.79 -28.29 -15.67
N ALA A 22 23.11 -28.19 -15.85
CA ALA A 22 24.04 -29.04 -15.11
C ALA A 22 23.74 -28.91 -13.62
N THR A 23 23.42 -30.04 -12.98
CA THR A 23 23.22 -30.12 -11.53
C THR A 23 24.48 -29.58 -10.86
N LYS A 24 24.34 -28.49 -10.11
CA LYS A 24 25.45 -27.96 -9.31
C LYS A 24 25.96 -29.09 -8.40
N PRO A 25 27.28 -29.34 -8.33
CA PRO A 25 27.84 -30.37 -7.46
C PRO A 25 27.46 -30.08 -6.00
N ALA A 26 27.22 -31.14 -5.23
CA ALA A 26 26.92 -31.02 -3.81
C ALA A 26 28.12 -30.40 -3.07
N LEU A 27 27.84 -29.49 -2.12
CA LEU A 27 28.87 -28.89 -1.26
C LEU A 27 29.65 -29.99 -0.52
N SER A 28 30.97 -29.84 -0.45
CA SER A 28 31.84 -30.68 0.37
C SER A 28 31.52 -30.55 1.86
N ALA A 29 31.94 -31.51 2.68
CA ALA A 29 31.72 -31.45 4.13
C ALA A 29 32.37 -30.20 4.75
N ALA A 30 33.56 -29.82 4.30
CA ALA A 30 34.27 -28.62 4.77
C ALA A 30 33.53 -27.32 4.42
N GLU A 31 32.96 -27.22 3.22
CA GLU A 31 32.15 -26.05 2.82
C GLU A 31 30.85 -25.96 3.63
N ARG A 32 30.21 -27.09 3.93
CA ARG A 32 29.02 -27.12 4.78
C ARG A 32 29.33 -26.64 6.19
N GLU A 33 30.44 -27.11 6.77
CA GLU A 33 30.88 -26.72 8.12
C GLU A 33 31.22 -25.21 8.18
N LEU A 34 31.92 -24.70 7.17
CA LEU A 34 32.25 -23.27 7.08
C LEU A 34 30.98 -22.41 6.93
N ASN A 35 30.03 -22.84 6.10
CA ASN A 35 28.75 -22.15 5.95
C ASN A 35 27.93 -22.19 7.24
N LEU A 36 27.99 -23.30 7.99
CA LEU A 36 27.34 -23.43 9.29
C LEU A 36 27.97 -22.48 10.31
N GLN A 37 29.30 -22.42 10.41
CA GLN A 37 29.98 -21.46 11.30
C GLN A 37 29.60 -20.01 10.98
N LYS A 38 29.63 -19.61 9.69
CA LYS A 38 29.19 -18.26 9.28
C LYS A 38 27.73 -17.98 9.60
N MET A 39 26.87 -18.99 9.55
CA MET A 39 25.46 -18.87 9.93
C MET A 39 25.27 -18.70 11.45
N LEU A 40 26.21 -19.23 12.25
CA LEU A 40 26.20 -19.16 13.72
C LEU A 40 26.93 -17.93 14.27
N GLU A 41 27.73 -17.24 13.46
CA GLU A 41 28.37 -15.98 13.87
C GLU A 41 27.29 -14.96 14.28
N PRO A 42 27.41 -14.33 15.45
CA PRO A 42 26.48 -13.28 15.87
C PRO A 42 26.44 -12.18 14.82
N SER A 43 25.27 -11.96 14.22
CA SER A 43 25.08 -10.85 13.31
C SER A 43 25.32 -9.55 14.09
N ALA A 44 26.23 -8.70 13.61
CA ALA A 44 26.45 -7.37 14.17
C ALA A 44 25.21 -6.46 14.03
N ILE A 45 24.22 -6.90 13.25
CA ILE A 45 22.99 -6.18 12.98
C ILE A 45 21.94 -6.72 13.94
N LYS A 46 21.53 -5.88 14.89
CA LYS A 46 20.41 -6.19 15.76
C LYS A 46 19.17 -6.43 14.89
N PRO A 47 18.58 -7.63 14.90
CA PRO A 47 17.39 -7.90 14.11
C PRO A 47 16.26 -6.95 14.51
N LEU A 48 15.54 -6.43 13.51
CA LEU A 48 14.34 -5.64 13.73
C LEU A 48 13.16 -6.60 13.91
N ARG A 49 12.48 -6.47 15.04
CA ARG A 49 11.25 -7.20 15.31
C ARG A 49 10.10 -6.53 14.53
N LEU A 50 9.63 -7.20 13.49
CA LEU A 50 8.52 -6.75 12.65
C LEU A 50 7.37 -7.75 12.67
N TYR A 51 6.22 -7.33 12.14
CA TYR A 51 4.98 -8.10 12.13
C TYR A 51 4.39 -8.18 10.73
N HIS A 52 3.82 -9.34 10.41
CA HIS A 52 3.06 -9.57 9.18
C HIS A 52 1.64 -10.03 9.53
N GLY A 53 0.64 -9.35 9.00
CA GLY A 53 -0.76 -9.76 9.10
C GLY A 53 -1.13 -10.71 7.97
N THR A 54 -1.69 -11.87 8.28
CA THR A 54 -2.13 -12.82 7.25
C THR A 54 -3.40 -13.57 7.65
N ASN A 55 -4.15 -14.06 6.66
CA ASN A 55 -5.31 -14.93 6.85
C ASN A 55 -5.06 -16.38 6.38
N LYS A 56 -3.80 -16.74 6.12
CA LYS A 56 -3.37 -18.06 5.65
C LYS A 56 -2.28 -18.62 6.57
N GLU A 57 -2.25 -19.95 6.69
CA GLU A 57 -1.08 -20.65 7.20
C GLU A 57 -0.07 -20.82 6.08
N PHE A 58 1.17 -20.40 6.33
CA PHE A 58 2.30 -20.72 5.48
C PHE A 58 3.60 -20.68 6.29
N ASP A 59 4.60 -21.42 5.81
CA ASP A 59 5.90 -21.49 6.46
C ASP A 59 6.99 -20.67 5.77
N THR A 60 6.77 -20.30 4.52
CA THR A 60 7.74 -19.58 3.69
C THR A 60 7.07 -18.42 2.95
N PHE A 61 7.78 -17.30 2.84
CA PHE A 61 7.37 -16.18 2.00
C PHE A 61 7.75 -16.48 0.55
N ASP A 62 6.76 -16.40 -0.33
CA ASP A 62 6.93 -16.54 -1.78
C ASP A 62 7.05 -15.14 -2.38
N ILE A 63 8.28 -14.73 -2.73
CA ILE A 63 8.54 -13.39 -3.25
C ILE A 63 7.85 -13.15 -4.59
N ASP A 64 7.66 -14.19 -5.42
CA ASP A 64 6.99 -14.05 -6.72
C ASP A 64 5.48 -13.80 -6.54
N LYS A 65 4.91 -14.25 -5.43
CA LYS A 65 3.54 -13.88 -5.02
C LYS A 65 3.49 -12.50 -4.40
N ALA A 66 4.40 -12.19 -3.48
CA ALA A 66 4.44 -10.90 -2.78
C ALA A 66 4.77 -9.72 -3.72
N ALA A 67 5.57 -9.98 -4.75
CA ALA A 67 5.97 -8.98 -5.73
C ALA A 67 4.84 -8.52 -6.64
N ARG A 68 3.73 -9.26 -6.72
CA ARG A 68 2.56 -8.89 -7.55
C ARG A 68 1.88 -7.62 -7.05
N ASP A 69 1.99 -7.34 -5.75
CA ASP A 69 1.32 -6.21 -5.13
C ASP A 69 2.29 -5.02 -5.00
N VAL A 70 3.36 -5.18 -4.23
CA VAL A 70 4.28 -4.07 -3.85
C VAL A 70 5.76 -4.40 -4.07
N ASN A 71 6.09 -5.36 -4.93
CA ASN A 71 7.48 -5.77 -5.19
C ASN A 71 8.27 -6.27 -3.95
N GLY A 72 7.61 -6.76 -2.89
CA GLY A 72 8.28 -7.32 -1.72
C GLY A 72 7.33 -7.79 -0.61
N VAL A 73 7.89 -8.20 0.53
CA VAL A 73 7.11 -8.63 1.69
C VAL A 73 6.74 -7.43 2.55
N TRP A 74 5.44 -7.15 2.69
CA TRP A 74 4.92 -6.07 3.51
C TRP A 74 4.93 -6.44 5.01
N LEU A 75 5.64 -5.65 5.80
CA LEU A 75 5.80 -5.79 7.24
C LEU A 75 5.58 -4.44 7.95
N THR A 76 5.39 -4.47 9.27
CA THR A 76 5.26 -3.27 10.10
C THR A 76 5.93 -3.46 11.46
N ASP A 77 6.33 -2.38 12.13
CA ASP A 77 6.75 -2.42 13.53
C ASP A 77 5.56 -2.37 14.52
N ASN A 78 4.34 -2.20 14.01
CA ASN A 78 3.13 -2.13 14.83
C ASN A 78 2.31 -3.44 14.77
N GLN A 79 2.31 -4.20 15.87
CA GLN A 79 1.56 -5.45 15.97
C GLN A 79 0.05 -5.28 15.77
N GLY A 80 -0.52 -4.16 16.25
CA GLY A 80 -1.93 -3.84 16.10
C GLY A 80 -2.32 -3.63 14.65
N TYR A 81 -1.50 -2.90 13.89
CA TYR A 81 -1.70 -2.67 12.45
C TYR A 81 -1.67 -3.98 11.69
N ALA A 82 -0.67 -4.83 11.95
CA ALA A 82 -0.62 -6.18 11.38
C ALA A 82 -1.88 -6.99 11.72
N GLY A 83 -2.38 -6.89 12.96
CA GLY A 83 -3.62 -7.53 13.38
C GLY A 83 -4.85 -7.01 12.63
N TRP A 84 -4.94 -5.70 12.41
CA TRP A 84 -6.01 -5.08 11.65
C TRP A 84 -5.98 -5.50 10.18
N ILE A 85 -4.82 -5.44 9.53
CA ILE A 85 -4.61 -5.91 8.15
C ILE A 85 -4.95 -7.39 8.01
N SER A 86 -4.59 -8.24 8.98
CA SER A 86 -4.87 -9.68 8.92
C SER A 86 -6.36 -10.01 8.82
N ARG A 87 -7.24 -9.07 9.19
CA ARG A 87 -8.70 -9.16 9.15
C ARG A 87 -9.32 -8.41 7.96
N LYS A 88 -8.54 -7.58 7.26
CA LYS A 88 -8.96 -6.82 6.07
C LYS A 88 -8.99 -7.79 4.87
N GLY A 89 -10.16 -8.03 4.28
CA GLY A 89 -10.34 -8.91 3.12
C GLY A 89 -11.75 -9.49 2.98
N ASP A 90 -12.01 -10.21 1.89
CA ASP A 90 -13.33 -10.71 1.46
C ASP A 90 -14.00 -11.68 2.45
N ASN A 91 -13.33 -12.05 3.54
CA ASN A 91 -13.79 -13.08 4.45
C ASN A 91 -13.70 -12.60 5.89
N LYS A 92 -14.65 -11.73 6.28
CA LYS A 92 -14.83 -11.18 7.64
C LYS A 92 -14.92 -12.27 8.74
N ASN A 93 -15.17 -13.52 8.35
CA ASN A 93 -15.31 -14.65 9.27
C ASN A 93 -13.99 -15.42 9.53
N LYS A 94 -12.88 -15.03 8.89
CA LYS A 94 -11.58 -15.68 9.15
C LYS A 94 -10.86 -15.03 10.30
N THR A 95 -10.33 -15.86 11.19
CA THR A 95 -9.41 -15.44 12.25
C THR A 95 -8.05 -15.09 11.60
N GLY A 96 -7.85 -13.79 11.35
CA GLY A 96 -6.54 -13.28 10.94
C GLY A 96 -5.48 -13.60 12.00
N LYS A 97 -4.25 -13.86 11.56
CA LYS A 97 -3.08 -14.14 12.38
C LYS A 97 -2.02 -13.07 12.19
N VAL A 98 -1.27 -12.80 13.26
CA VAL A 98 -0.09 -11.94 13.23
C VAL A 98 1.13 -12.79 13.42
N MET A 99 2.04 -12.76 12.45
CA MET A 99 3.34 -13.41 12.53
C MET A 99 4.36 -12.40 13.07
N SER A 100 5.11 -12.81 14.09
CA SER A 100 6.26 -12.06 14.61
C SER A 100 7.54 -12.53 13.92
N LEU A 101 8.32 -11.59 13.41
CA LEU A 101 9.46 -11.86 12.54
C LEU A 101 10.67 -11.07 13.01
N ASP A 102 11.84 -11.72 13.04
CA ASP A 102 13.13 -11.05 13.19
C ASP A 102 13.69 -10.80 11.80
N VAL A 103 13.90 -9.54 11.46
CA VAL A 103 14.26 -9.11 10.10
C VAL A 103 15.60 -8.39 10.09
N GLU A 104 16.50 -8.83 9.23
CA GLU A 104 17.82 -8.23 9.05
C GLU A 104 17.80 -7.19 7.92
N VAL A 105 17.39 -5.97 8.27
CA VAL A 105 17.44 -4.81 7.36
C VAL A 105 18.72 -4.02 7.61
N LYS A 106 19.55 -3.85 6.59
CA LYS A 106 20.89 -3.25 6.65
C LYS A 106 20.95 -1.86 6.00
N ASN A 107 20.29 -1.67 4.86
CA ASN A 107 20.36 -0.45 4.06
C ASN A 107 18.99 -0.08 3.44
N PRO A 108 17.99 0.26 4.26
CA PRO A 108 16.68 0.58 3.75
C PRO A 108 16.68 1.94 3.02
N MET A 109 15.93 2.04 1.93
CA MET A 109 15.50 3.35 1.42
C MET A 109 14.44 3.88 2.35
N VAL A 110 14.70 5.01 3.01
CA VAL A 110 13.74 5.65 3.90
C VAL A 110 12.93 6.66 3.09
N PHE A 111 11.61 6.52 3.15
CA PHE A 111 10.67 7.40 2.47
C PHE A 111 9.65 7.91 3.48
N ASP A 112 9.74 9.19 3.81
CA ASP A 112 8.82 9.85 4.71
C ASP A 112 7.70 10.53 3.91
N ILE A 113 6.49 10.03 4.10
CA ILE A 113 5.34 10.38 3.27
C ILE A 113 4.93 11.84 3.46
N VAL A 114 4.91 12.33 4.70
CA VAL A 114 4.48 13.69 4.99
C VAL A 114 5.53 14.69 4.49
N GLU A 115 6.81 14.38 4.68
CA GLU A 115 7.90 15.23 4.19
C GLU A 115 7.91 15.28 2.66
N GLU A 116 7.79 14.14 1.99
CA GLU A 116 7.78 14.08 0.54
C GLU A 116 6.53 14.72 -0.07
N GLY A 117 5.37 14.54 0.57
CA GLY A 117 4.13 15.22 0.17
C GLY A 117 4.27 16.74 0.24
N ARG A 118 4.91 17.29 1.28
CA ARG A 118 5.20 18.74 1.38
C ARG A 118 6.17 19.20 0.30
N ARG A 119 7.23 18.43 0.03
CA ARG A 119 8.20 18.72 -1.03
C ARG A 119 7.51 18.79 -2.40
N LEU A 120 6.64 17.83 -2.68
CA LEU A 120 5.86 17.82 -3.92
C LEU A 120 4.89 19.00 -3.99
N ALA A 121 4.20 19.31 -2.88
CA ALA A 121 3.26 20.44 -2.81
C ALA A 121 3.92 21.77 -3.17
N ASP A 122 5.09 22.05 -2.59
CA ASP A 122 5.91 23.23 -2.91
C ASP A 122 6.32 23.25 -4.38
N GLN A 123 6.80 22.11 -4.91
CA GLN A 123 7.25 21.99 -6.29
C GLN A 123 6.14 22.29 -7.32
N ILE A 124 4.89 21.96 -7.03
CA ILE A 124 3.76 22.15 -7.96
C ILE A 124 2.87 23.34 -7.59
N GLY A 125 3.17 24.06 -6.51
CA GLY A 125 2.43 25.25 -6.08
C GLY A 125 1.03 24.99 -5.53
N VAL A 126 0.83 23.87 -4.82
CA VAL A 126 -0.43 23.55 -4.12
C VAL A 126 -0.26 23.66 -2.59
N PRO A 127 -1.35 23.78 -1.81
CA PRO A 127 -1.25 23.79 -0.35
C PRO A 127 -0.54 22.55 0.21
N GLU A 128 0.27 22.75 1.25
CA GLU A 128 0.94 21.65 1.96
C GLU A 128 -0.07 20.67 2.58
N PRO A 129 0.16 19.36 2.51
CA PRO A 129 -0.69 18.38 3.17
C PRO A 129 -0.59 18.49 4.69
N ALA A 130 -1.74 18.46 5.38
CA ALA A 130 -1.81 18.60 6.83
C ALA A 130 -1.45 17.31 7.59
N ASN A 131 -1.56 16.15 6.93
CA ASN A 131 -1.39 14.82 7.53
C ASN A 131 -0.93 13.78 6.48
N ALA A 132 -0.60 12.57 6.95
CA ALA A 132 -0.17 11.46 6.10
C ALA A 132 -1.18 11.10 5.00
N TYR A 133 -2.49 11.10 5.31
CA TYR A 133 -3.54 10.77 4.35
C TYR A 133 -3.55 11.76 3.17
N GLU A 134 -3.57 13.06 3.43
CA GLU A 134 -3.49 14.10 2.40
C GLU A 134 -2.18 14.03 1.60
N ALA A 135 -1.07 13.72 2.26
CA ALA A 135 0.22 13.54 1.60
C ALA A 135 0.21 12.32 0.66
N GLN A 136 -0.39 11.19 1.06
CA GLN A 136 -0.53 10.00 0.19
C GLN A 136 -1.44 10.27 -1.01
N GLU A 137 -2.56 10.95 -0.80
CA GLU A 137 -3.45 11.36 -1.88
C GLU A 137 -2.70 12.23 -2.89
N LEU A 138 -1.96 13.24 -2.41
CA LEU A 138 -1.14 14.12 -3.24
C LEU A 138 -0.04 13.35 -4.00
N LEU A 139 0.71 12.48 -3.31
CA LEU A 139 1.79 11.67 -3.89
C LEU A 139 1.27 10.66 -4.90
N SER A 140 0.07 10.11 -4.69
CA SER A 140 -0.52 9.13 -5.61
C SER A 140 -1.13 9.74 -6.86
N GLY A 141 -1.53 11.02 -6.84
CA GLY A 141 -2.10 11.68 -8.01
C GLY A 141 -3.27 10.91 -8.64
N GLY A 142 -4.00 10.12 -7.86
CA GLY A 142 -5.12 9.29 -8.32
C GLY A 142 -4.75 7.92 -8.91
N MET A 143 -3.47 7.54 -9.00
CA MET A 143 -3.06 6.21 -9.49
C MET A 143 -3.27 5.08 -8.46
N GLY A 144 -3.56 5.46 -7.22
CA GLY A 144 -3.65 4.54 -6.08
C GLY A 144 -2.32 4.37 -5.37
N TRP A 145 -2.39 4.24 -4.04
CA TRP A 145 -1.21 4.18 -3.18
C TRP A 145 -0.34 2.93 -3.43
N ASP A 146 -0.95 1.79 -3.72
CA ASP A 146 -0.21 0.54 -3.98
C ASP A 146 0.73 0.66 -5.19
N ALA A 147 0.32 1.40 -6.22
CA ALA A 147 1.15 1.63 -7.40
C ALA A 147 2.37 2.51 -7.07
N VAL A 148 2.18 3.57 -6.27
CA VAL A 148 3.28 4.40 -5.76
C VAL A 148 4.26 3.56 -4.95
N VAL A 149 3.78 2.72 -4.03
CA VAL A 149 4.66 1.85 -3.23
C VAL A 149 5.41 0.87 -4.11
N SER A 150 4.75 0.29 -5.11
CA SER A 150 5.37 -0.64 -6.06
C SER A 150 6.52 0.00 -6.84
N ASP A 151 6.33 1.24 -7.32
CA ASP A 151 7.36 2.03 -8.02
C ASP A 151 8.51 2.41 -7.08
N LEU A 152 8.22 2.88 -5.86
CA LEU A 152 9.23 3.18 -4.84
C LEU A 152 10.05 1.94 -4.45
N ALA A 153 9.39 0.79 -4.30
CA ALA A 153 10.06 -0.48 -3.99
C ALA A 153 10.95 -0.94 -5.16
N HIS A 154 10.50 -0.74 -6.40
CA HIS A 154 11.31 -1.00 -7.58
C HIS A 154 12.55 -0.09 -7.64
N GLU A 155 12.37 1.21 -7.41
CA GLU A 155 13.47 2.18 -7.38
C GLU A 155 14.49 1.88 -6.27
N ALA A 156 14.01 1.55 -5.07
CA ALA A 156 14.86 1.15 -3.95
C ALA A 156 15.73 -0.06 -4.31
N LYS A 157 15.13 -1.09 -4.92
CA LYS A 157 15.86 -2.27 -5.42
C LYS A 157 16.94 -1.88 -6.44
N LEU A 158 16.59 -1.05 -7.43
CA LEU A 158 17.54 -0.60 -8.47
C LEU A 158 18.73 0.16 -7.87
N LYS A 159 18.51 0.91 -6.80
CA LYS A 159 19.55 1.66 -6.06
C LYS A 159 20.36 0.79 -5.08
N GLY A 160 20.08 -0.51 -4.99
CA GLY A 160 20.81 -1.44 -4.12
C GLY A 160 20.41 -1.38 -2.64
N HIS A 161 19.21 -0.86 -2.35
CA HIS A 161 18.63 -0.98 -1.01
C HIS A 161 18.07 -2.39 -0.81
N ASP A 162 18.00 -2.83 0.44
CA ASP A 162 17.51 -4.16 0.83
C ASP A 162 16.07 -4.15 1.36
N ALA A 163 15.55 -2.95 1.65
CA ALA A 163 14.14 -2.72 1.94
C ALA A 163 13.73 -1.29 1.57
N LEU A 164 12.42 -1.06 1.47
CA LEU A 164 11.81 0.26 1.53
C LEU A 164 11.16 0.44 2.90
N LYS A 165 11.46 1.54 3.59
CA LYS A 165 10.85 1.92 4.87
C LYS A 165 9.95 3.14 4.65
N LEU A 166 8.64 2.94 4.75
CA LEU A 166 7.62 3.98 4.67
C LEU A 166 7.35 4.53 6.07
N GLN A 167 7.70 5.79 6.31
CA GLN A 167 7.42 6.48 7.57
C GLN A 167 6.19 7.36 7.45
N ARG A 168 5.46 7.48 8.57
CA ARG A 168 4.26 8.32 8.67
C ARG A 168 3.25 8.00 7.57
N PHE A 169 2.95 6.71 7.37
CA PHE A 169 1.91 6.28 6.41
C PHE A 169 0.57 6.06 7.12
N ASP A 170 -0.52 6.32 6.41
CA ASP A 170 -1.89 6.09 6.87
C ASP A 170 -2.62 5.17 5.88
N ASP A 171 -3.19 4.07 6.37
CA ASP A 171 -4.10 3.20 5.62
C ASP A 171 -5.49 3.18 6.28
N ASN A 172 -5.89 4.29 6.89
CA ASN A 172 -7.11 4.46 7.70
C ASN A 172 -7.15 3.56 8.95
N TYR A 173 -5.99 3.18 9.48
CA TYR A 173 -5.93 2.40 10.72
C TYR A 173 -6.28 3.25 11.96
N GLY A 174 -6.23 4.58 11.83
CA GLY A 174 -6.58 5.55 12.87
C GLY A 174 -5.39 6.27 13.49
N TYR A 175 -4.17 5.91 13.09
CA TYR A 175 -2.94 6.62 13.42
C TYR A 175 -1.84 6.30 12.39
N GLU A 176 -0.87 7.20 12.28
CA GLU A 176 0.30 7.03 11.42
C GLU A 176 1.14 5.82 11.86
N THR A 177 1.60 5.04 10.90
CA THR A 177 2.40 3.83 11.15
C THR A 177 3.68 3.81 10.31
N THR A 178 4.55 2.84 10.60
CA THR A 178 5.74 2.55 9.78
C THR A 178 5.56 1.20 9.10
N ALA A 179 5.80 1.16 7.80
CA ALA A 179 5.80 -0.08 7.02
C ALA A 179 7.19 -0.33 6.43
N TYR A 180 7.48 -1.60 6.23
CA TYR A 180 8.68 -2.10 5.59
C TYR A 180 8.27 -2.99 4.43
N VAL A 181 8.84 -2.77 3.26
CA VAL A 181 8.77 -3.69 2.12
C VAL A 181 10.14 -4.34 1.98
N VAL A 182 10.25 -5.59 2.40
CA VAL A 182 11.52 -6.35 2.39
C VAL A 182 11.67 -7.09 1.08
N PHE A 183 12.84 -6.97 0.45
CA PHE A 183 13.04 -7.43 -0.92
C PHE A 183 13.55 -8.86 -1.03
N ASP A 184 14.25 -9.36 -0.01
CA ASP A 184 14.77 -10.72 0.04
C ASP A 184 14.15 -11.47 1.24
N PRO A 185 13.37 -12.54 1.01
CA PRO A 185 12.75 -13.31 2.09
C PRO A 185 13.78 -14.00 2.99
N THR A 186 15.03 -14.17 2.56
CA THR A 186 16.10 -14.74 3.42
C THR A 186 16.50 -13.79 4.56
N GLN A 187 16.15 -12.51 4.46
CA GLN A 187 16.30 -11.54 5.55
C GLN A 187 15.25 -11.74 6.66
N ILE A 188 14.22 -12.55 6.42
CA ILE A 188 13.08 -12.72 7.30
C ILE A 188 13.21 -14.07 8.02
N LYS A 189 13.45 -14.01 9.34
CA LYS A 189 13.46 -15.19 10.20
C LYS A 189 12.18 -15.20 11.03
N LYS A 190 11.52 -16.36 11.15
CA LYS A 190 10.45 -16.51 12.15
C LYS A 190 11.06 -16.21 13.52
N ALA A 191 10.45 -15.28 14.24
CA ALA A 191 10.90 -15.02 15.60
C ALA A 191 10.74 -16.29 16.44
N ALA A 192 11.72 -16.56 17.30
CA ALA A 192 11.54 -17.56 18.34
C ALA A 192 10.29 -17.19 19.17
N PRO A 193 9.48 -18.17 19.60
CA PRO A 193 8.40 -17.89 20.54
C PRO A 193 8.98 -17.17 21.75
N ASP A 194 8.29 -16.13 22.20
CA ASP A 194 8.75 -15.25 23.27
C ASP A 194 8.83 -16.04 24.58
N VAL A 195 10.01 -16.59 24.89
CA VAL A 195 10.20 -17.58 25.95
C VAL A 195 9.94 -16.98 27.33
N GLU A 196 10.03 -15.64 27.46
CA GLU A 196 9.70 -14.91 28.69
C GLU A 196 8.20 -14.98 29.03
N LYS A 197 7.31 -15.20 28.05
CA LYS A 197 5.89 -15.50 28.32
C LYS A 197 5.63 -16.97 28.65
N ALA A 198 6.58 -17.86 28.39
CA ALA A 198 6.44 -19.30 28.65
C ALA A 198 6.97 -19.70 30.05
N ALA A 199 7.66 -18.81 30.76
CA ALA A 199 8.17 -19.05 32.10
C ALA A 199 7.11 -18.79 33.18
N GLY A 200 6.13 -19.69 33.30
CA GLY A 200 5.59 -20.10 34.60
C GLY A 200 4.79 -19.07 35.43
N GLY A 201 3.49 -19.00 35.15
CA GLY A 201 2.47 -18.82 36.19
C GLY A 201 1.29 -19.71 35.82
N ALA A 202 0.83 -20.57 36.71
CA ALA A 202 -0.38 -21.36 36.48
C ALA A 202 -1.54 -20.39 36.23
N VAL A 203 -1.90 -20.17 34.97
CA VAL A 203 -3.09 -19.40 34.61
C VAL A 203 -4.27 -20.30 34.90
N SER A 204 -4.98 -19.99 35.98
CA SER A 204 -6.29 -20.57 36.26
C SER A 204 -7.18 -20.33 35.05
N MET A 205 -7.56 -21.40 34.35
CA MET A 205 -8.52 -21.36 33.22
C MET A 205 -9.96 -21.07 33.70
N GLN A 206 -10.15 -20.80 34.99
CA GLN A 206 -11.47 -20.56 35.58
C GLN A 206 -11.93 -19.09 35.49
N ASP A 207 -10.98 -18.16 35.28
CA ASP A 207 -11.25 -16.72 35.06
C ASP A 207 -10.90 -16.30 33.63
N GLY A 208 -11.19 -17.16 32.64
CA GLY A 208 -11.01 -16.88 31.21
C GLY A 208 -11.88 -15.73 30.73
N GLY A 209 -11.53 -14.51 31.12
CA GLY A 209 -12.01 -13.27 30.51
C GLY A 209 -11.57 -13.27 29.05
N ASP A 210 -12.53 -12.99 28.19
CA ASP A 210 -12.37 -12.91 26.75
C ASP A 210 -11.16 -12.01 26.41
N PRO A 211 -10.16 -12.46 25.63
CA PRO A 211 -9.05 -11.63 25.16
C PRO A 211 -9.52 -10.39 24.36
N ALA A 212 -10.79 -10.32 23.95
CA ALA A 212 -11.40 -9.12 23.41
C ALA A 212 -11.56 -7.98 24.44
N GLU A 213 -11.63 -8.27 25.74
CA GLU A 213 -11.81 -7.25 26.80
C GLU A 213 -10.51 -6.57 27.22
N GLN A 214 -9.34 -7.21 27.05
CA GLN A 214 -8.07 -6.67 27.55
C GLN A 214 -7.34 -5.70 26.61
N MET A 215 -7.78 -5.56 25.34
CA MET A 215 -7.17 -4.61 24.39
C MET A 215 -8.13 -3.54 23.85
N PHE A 216 -9.38 -3.50 24.33
CA PHE A 216 -10.34 -2.47 23.95
C PHE A 216 -11.06 -1.89 25.17
N ASN A 217 -10.34 -1.12 25.99
CA ASN A 217 -11.01 -0.03 26.71
C ASN A 217 -11.20 1.17 25.76
N PHE A 218 -11.76 0.89 24.57
CA PHE A 218 -12.27 1.92 23.67
C PHE A 218 -13.57 2.39 24.32
N ASN A 219 -13.51 3.47 25.08
CA ASN A 219 -14.73 4.14 25.50
C ASN A 219 -15.43 4.65 24.21
N PRO A 220 -16.57 4.09 23.79
CA PRO A 220 -17.24 4.49 22.55
C PRO A 220 -17.60 5.99 22.57
N MET A 221 -17.79 6.55 23.77
CA MET A 221 -17.98 8.00 23.97
C MET A 221 -16.75 8.82 23.56
N ALA A 222 -15.52 8.32 23.77
CA ALA A 222 -14.30 9.03 23.39
C ALA A 222 -14.13 9.08 21.86
N ALA A 223 -14.44 7.98 21.17
CA ALA A 223 -14.43 7.93 19.71
C ALA A 223 -15.56 8.79 19.09
N GLN A 224 -16.70 8.90 19.78
CA GLN A 224 -17.79 9.79 19.36
C GLN A 224 -17.47 11.26 19.65
N ALA A 225 -16.81 11.56 20.77
CA ALA A 225 -16.34 12.89 21.12
C ALA A 225 -15.29 13.40 20.12
N MET A 226 -14.29 12.59 19.77
CA MET A 226 -13.31 12.99 18.74
C MET A 226 -13.94 13.22 17.37
N ARG A 227 -14.97 12.43 17.00
CA ARG A 227 -15.73 12.67 15.76
C ARG A 227 -16.55 13.96 15.82
N GLN A 228 -17.21 14.26 16.95
CA GLN A 228 -17.93 15.51 17.14
C GLN A 228 -17.00 16.72 17.13
N GLU A 229 -15.82 16.60 17.73
CA GLU A 229 -14.83 17.67 17.77
C GLU A 229 -14.24 17.96 16.39
N ARG A 230 -14.00 16.92 15.58
CA ARG A 230 -13.60 17.07 14.17
C ARG A 230 -14.68 17.79 13.36
N ILE A 231 -15.95 17.34 13.46
CA ILE A 231 -17.08 17.99 12.77
C ILE A 231 -17.23 19.46 13.21
N ARG A 232 -17.05 19.75 14.50
CA ARG A 232 -17.14 21.12 15.02
C ARG A 232 -16.03 22.00 14.45
N ARG A 233 -14.79 21.48 14.39
CA ARG A 233 -13.65 22.19 13.83
C ARG A 233 -13.82 22.46 12.34
N GLU A 234 -14.26 21.46 11.57
CA GLU A 234 -14.61 21.60 10.15
C GLU A 234 -15.72 22.65 9.95
N ALA A 235 -16.74 22.68 10.81
CA ALA A 235 -17.81 23.68 10.75
C ALA A 235 -17.34 25.09 11.11
N GLU A 236 -16.41 25.24 12.06
CA GLU A 236 -15.79 26.53 12.39
C GLU A 236 -14.87 27.03 11.27
N GLU A 237 -14.10 26.14 10.64
CA GLU A 237 -13.28 26.47 9.47
C GLU A 237 -14.14 26.85 8.27
N ALA A 238 -15.23 26.12 8.00
CA ALA A 238 -16.18 26.48 6.94
C ALA A 238 -16.84 27.85 7.18
N LYS A 239 -17.18 28.18 8.44
CA LYS A 239 -17.66 29.53 8.81
C LYS A 239 -16.60 30.60 8.61
N ARG A 240 -15.35 30.32 8.98
CA ARG A 240 -14.22 31.24 8.78
C ARG A 240 -13.97 31.47 7.29
N TYR A 241 -14.03 30.42 6.47
CA TYR A 241 -13.88 30.51 5.03
C TYR A 241 -15.00 31.34 4.39
N LYS A 242 -16.27 31.12 4.81
CA LYS A 242 -17.42 31.90 4.34
C LYS A 242 -17.33 33.39 4.71
N SER A 243 -16.79 33.70 5.89
CA SER A 243 -16.54 35.07 6.36
C SER A 243 -15.50 35.80 5.50
N VAL A 244 -14.42 35.11 5.12
CA VAL A 244 -13.32 35.69 4.35
C VAL A 244 -13.62 35.77 2.84
N MET A 245 -14.27 34.76 2.27
CA MET A 245 -14.45 34.62 0.82
C MET A 245 -15.86 34.98 0.33
N GLY A 246 -16.79 35.30 1.23
CA GLY A 246 -18.19 35.62 0.91
C GLY A 246 -19.00 34.48 0.25
N THR A 247 -18.37 33.32 0.03
CA THR A 247 -18.91 32.15 -0.67
C THR A 247 -18.32 30.87 -0.08
N THR A 248 -19.10 29.79 -0.02
CA THR A 248 -18.58 28.47 0.37
C THR A 248 -18.09 27.70 -0.87
N PRO A 249 -17.15 26.73 -0.74
CA PRO A 249 -16.77 25.87 -1.86
C PRO A 249 -17.96 25.14 -2.52
N GLN A 250 -19.02 24.85 -1.75
CA GLN A 250 -20.27 24.28 -2.27
C GLN A 250 -21.08 25.28 -3.11
N ASP A 251 -20.93 26.59 -2.89
CA ASP A 251 -21.57 27.64 -3.71
C ASP A 251 -20.91 27.77 -5.09
N LEU A 252 -19.62 27.43 -5.21
CA LEU A 252 -18.89 27.43 -6.50
C LEU A 252 -19.38 26.30 -7.43
N LEU A 253 -19.80 25.16 -6.87
CA LEU A 253 -20.32 24.03 -7.63
C LEU A 253 -21.74 24.25 -8.17
N ARG A 254 -22.52 25.18 -7.60
CA ARG A 254 -23.89 25.48 -8.05
C ARG A 254 -23.98 26.50 -9.19
N ARG A 255 -22.87 27.09 -9.63
CA ARG A 255 -22.87 28.20 -10.62
C ARG A 255 -22.62 27.82 -12.07
N VAL A 256 -22.66 26.52 -12.41
CA VAL A 256 -22.45 26.03 -13.79
C VAL A 256 -23.72 25.38 -14.35
N GLU A 257 -24.83 26.12 -14.36
CA GLU A 257 -25.88 25.87 -15.35
C GLU A 257 -25.91 27.08 -16.29
N PRO A 258 -25.48 26.93 -17.56
CA PRO A 258 -25.63 28.00 -18.52
C PRO A 258 -27.13 28.28 -18.74
N PRO A 259 -27.54 29.54 -18.89
CA PRO A 259 -28.93 29.87 -19.19
C PRO A 259 -29.36 29.16 -20.49
N PRO A 260 -30.62 28.69 -20.58
CA PRO A 260 -31.13 28.07 -21.79
C PRO A 260 -30.97 29.03 -22.96
N ALA A 261 -30.31 28.56 -24.02
CA ALA A 261 -30.11 29.33 -25.24
C ALA A 261 -31.48 29.72 -25.82
N GLU A 262 -31.77 31.02 -25.86
CA GLU A 262 -32.86 31.57 -26.65
C GLU A 262 -32.58 31.26 -28.13
N MET A 263 -33.30 30.27 -28.67
CA MET A 263 -33.27 29.96 -30.09
C MET A 263 -33.95 31.11 -30.86
N SER A 264 -33.14 32.05 -31.34
CA SER A 264 -33.56 33.00 -32.37
C SER A 264 -33.89 32.25 -33.65
N ALA A 265 -35.17 32.23 -34.00
CA ALA A 265 -35.70 31.72 -35.25
C ALA A 265 -35.16 32.56 -36.42
N LEU A 266 -34.35 31.94 -37.29
CA LEU A 266 -34.01 32.49 -38.59
C LEU A 266 -35.10 32.13 -39.61
N PRO A 267 -35.56 33.08 -40.46
CA PRO A 267 -36.55 32.81 -41.48
C PRO A 267 -35.95 32.01 -42.65
N LEU A 268 -36.65 30.94 -43.03
CA LEU A 268 -36.38 30.12 -44.21
C LEU A 268 -36.48 30.96 -45.48
N SER A 269 -35.35 31.16 -46.15
CA SER A 269 -35.25 31.71 -47.50
C SER A 269 -35.81 30.70 -48.51
N GLN A 270 -36.86 31.12 -49.22
CA GLN A 270 -37.49 30.38 -50.31
C GLN A 270 -36.58 30.42 -51.54
N THR A 271 -36.25 29.25 -52.10
CA THR A 271 -35.66 29.15 -53.43
C THR A 271 -36.78 28.94 -54.45
N PRO A 272 -36.87 29.75 -55.52
CA PRO A 272 -37.80 29.50 -56.60
C PRO A 272 -37.27 28.43 -57.56
N THR A 273 -38.16 27.51 -57.87
CA THR A 273 -38.12 26.56 -58.99
C THR A 273 -38.10 27.32 -60.31
N THR A 274 -37.14 27.03 -61.19
CA THR A 274 -37.33 27.25 -62.63
C THR A 274 -36.79 26.08 -63.42
N LEU A 275 -37.72 25.46 -64.11
CA LEU A 275 -37.61 24.35 -65.04
C LEU A 275 -37.71 24.95 -66.45
N ASP A 276 -36.67 24.80 -67.27
CA ASP A 276 -36.65 24.96 -68.73
C ASP A 276 -35.20 24.72 -69.19
N ARG A 277 -34.86 24.19 -70.37
CA ARG A 277 -35.50 23.35 -71.39
C ARG A 277 -34.38 23.12 -72.43
N LEU A 278 -34.38 21.94 -73.04
CA LEU A 278 -33.96 21.66 -74.43
C LEU A 278 -32.48 21.57 -74.83
N ALA A 279 -32.24 20.46 -75.56
CA ALA A 279 -31.27 20.19 -76.63
C ALA A 279 -29.82 19.90 -76.24
#